data_AF-A0A8C5MJE8-F1
#
_entry.id   AF-A0A8C5MJE8-F1
#
_cell.length_a   1.000
_cell.length_b   1.000
_cell.length_c   1.000
_cell.angle_alpha   90.00
_cell.angle_beta   90.00
_cell.angle_gamma   90.00
#
_symmetry.space_group_name_H-M   'P 1'
#
loop_
_entity.id
_entity.type
_entity.pdbx_description
1 polymer ?
#
loop_
_entity_poly.entity_id
_entity_poly.type
_entity_poly.pdbx_seq_one_letter_code
_entity_poly.pdbx_strand_id
1 'polypeptide(L)'
;MAKAHYFNENLNNNISNPRNFWRTISNIQAPPVHSQPAAVKVNNQTLQHPLDVANAFNDYFVGCATTLIAKLGNDMQSERPHAGQAPPTVQSPCIRQEFSFRPVPVSVITKLLRKQKMKYQSGPDQIPAMLLKISAPAIANPVATLINESLATGYIPKLWKTARVVPIHKSGDITLVSNYRPISLLPVMSKVLEKCVYTQLRDYYQYWNYLTPDQSGFRPNHSTTTALLKVCNDIQAGMEQGNLTGAIFLDFAKAFDTVDHGILLEKLKNSGVGDRTLTWFQSYVSDRSQYVSISGSSSLPLPVTCGVPQGSILGPLLFTIFINDLPNVCKASTVHMYADDTVIYTSKPNLPQLEAVLQEQFTEVEKWIKNNKLFLNTDKTVTMLFGTAPKLHKLLNPHLCVGTKSNGTLTTVTSLKYLGMWLDPNLSFGPHIEKLSSKLYPKLGALYRNKSCLSPAVRKQIVQQMLMPAIDYGDVVYAAAPQTHLHKLTTLYNSFCRFALQCNYMTHHCDMLKELNWPSLESRRTLHLSSLVFKSISGKLPPYLNRLLPPAAPSSYNLRSRTSTLLAIPQYKKTVARSSFSYRAPQLWNNLPDIIKSSPSLKSLKSSLLTYLNTECTCKHVT
;
A
#
# COMPACT_ATOMS: atom_id res chain seq x y z
N MET A 1 -26.78 34.12 -5.79
CA MET A 1 -27.72 33.23 -5.07
C MET A 1 -28.05 31.96 -5.86
N ALA A 2 -28.43 32.02 -7.15
CA ALA A 2 -28.80 30.84 -7.96
C ALA A 2 -27.75 29.70 -7.96
N LYS A 3 -26.47 30.01 -8.15
CA LYS A 3 -25.37 29.02 -8.08
C LYS A 3 -25.32 28.29 -6.74
N ALA A 4 -25.42 29.04 -5.63
CA ALA A 4 -25.37 28.48 -4.29
C ALA A 4 -26.59 27.59 -3.99
N HIS A 5 -27.79 28.02 -4.41
CA HIS A 5 -29.01 27.23 -4.29
C HIS A 5 -28.91 25.92 -5.08
N TYR A 6 -28.53 25.99 -6.35
CA TYR A 6 -28.35 24.84 -7.23
C TYR A 6 -27.41 23.79 -6.62
N PHE A 7 -26.23 24.21 -6.15
CA PHE A 7 -25.27 23.28 -5.56
C PHE A 7 -25.75 22.71 -4.24
N ASN A 8 -26.43 23.52 -3.41
CA ASN A 8 -26.96 23.08 -2.13
C ASN A 8 -28.03 21.99 -2.32
N GLU A 9 -29.04 22.23 -3.16
CA GLU A 9 -30.06 21.24 -3.49
C GLU A 9 -29.46 19.97 -4.11
N ASN A 10 -28.58 20.12 -5.10
CA ASN A 10 -27.96 18.98 -5.78
C ASN A 10 -27.13 18.12 -4.83
N LEU A 11 -26.41 18.73 -3.88
CA LEU A 11 -25.63 18.01 -2.88
C LEU A 11 -26.51 17.32 -1.84
N ASN A 12 -27.59 17.95 -1.37
CA ASN A 12 -28.52 17.32 -0.44
C ASN A 12 -29.25 16.14 -1.10
N ASN A 13 -29.69 16.29 -2.36
CA ASN A 13 -30.35 15.21 -3.11
C ASN A 13 -29.43 14.02 -3.38
N ASN A 14 -28.12 14.24 -3.45
CA ASN A 14 -27.12 13.19 -3.68
C ASN A 14 -26.33 12.82 -2.42
N ILE A 15 -26.76 13.22 -1.22
CA ILE A 15 -26.02 13.00 0.03
C ILE A 15 -25.75 11.51 0.30
N SER A 16 -26.70 10.65 -0.10
CA SER A 16 -26.66 9.19 -0.04
C SER A 16 -26.04 8.53 -1.27
N ASN A 17 -25.70 9.28 -2.31
CA ASN A 17 -25.06 8.82 -3.55
C ASN A 17 -23.62 9.35 -3.64
N PRO A 18 -22.61 8.63 -3.12
CA PRO A 18 -21.24 9.13 -3.01
C PRO A 18 -20.64 9.57 -4.35
N ARG A 19 -20.96 8.89 -5.45
CA ARG A 19 -20.36 9.19 -6.76
C ARG A 19 -20.79 10.56 -7.26
N ASN A 20 -22.09 10.83 -7.20
CA ASN A 20 -22.63 12.11 -7.64
C ASN A 20 -22.28 13.22 -6.65
N PHE A 21 -22.33 12.94 -5.34
CA PHE A 21 -21.89 13.86 -4.29
C PHE A 21 -20.47 14.37 -4.55
N TRP A 22 -19.50 13.45 -4.70
CA TRP A 22 -18.10 13.83 -4.91
C TRP A 22 -17.86 14.52 -6.25
N ARG A 23 -18.57 14.12 -7.32
CA ARG A 23 -18.53 14.81 -8.61
C ARG A 23 -18.98 16.28 -8.48
N THR A 24 -20.07 16.52 -7.76
CA THR A 24 -20.58 17.88 -7.50
C THR A 24 -19.61 18.68 -6.62
N ILE A 25 -19.01 18.08 -5.59
CA ILE A 25 -17.97 18.74 -4.78
C ILE A 25 -16.74 19.10 -5.61
N SER A 26 -16.26 18.21 -6.48
CA SER A 26 -15.15 18.54 -7.38
C SER A 26 -15.49 19.75 -8.23
N ASN A 27 -16.67 19.79 -8.86
CA ASN A 27 -17.10 20.92 -9.69
C ASN A 27 -17.15 22.26 -8.94
N ILE A 28 -17.36 22.25 -7.61
CA ILE A 28 -17.34 23.45 -6.76
C ILE A 28 -15.90 23.92 -6.49
N GLN A 29 -14.94 22.98 -6.35
CA GLN A 29 -13.55 23.29 -6.02
C GLN A 29 -12.71 23.66 -7.25
N ALA A 30 -12.95 23.03 -8.41
CA ALA A 30 -12.45 23.34 -9.75
C ALA A 30 -13.02 22.33 -10.76
N PRO A 31 -13.27 22.68 -12.03
CA PRO A 31 -13.64 21.66 -13.02
C PRO A 31 -12.58 20.55 -13.04
N PRO A 32 -12.98 19.26 -13.09
CA PRO A 32 -12.03 18.18 -13.22
C PRO A 32 -11.22 18.40 -14.50
N VAL A 33 -9.90 18.55 -14.36
CA VAL A 33 -8.99 18.44 -15.49
C VAL A 33 -9.11 16.98 -15.96
N HIS A 34 -9.94 16.75 -16.97
CA HIS A 34 -10.02 15.44 -17.62
C HIS A 34 -8.70 15.22 -18.37
N SER A 35 -7.75 14.60 -17.67
CA SER A 35 -6.33 14.48 -18.04
C SER A 35 -6.08 13.30 -18.99
N GLN A 36 -6.72 13.30 -20.15
CA GLN A 36 -6.10 12.63 -21.29
C GLN A 36 -5.07 13.59 -21.88
N PRO A 37 -3.82 13.16 -22.11
CA PRO A 37 -2.79 14.04 -22.65
C PRO A 37 -3.22 14.51 -24.04
N ALA A 38 -3.43 15.83 -24.17
CA ALA A 38 -3.70 16.45 -25.46
C ALA A 38 -2.45 16.48 -26.36
N ALA A 39 -1.26 16.37 -25.75
CA ALA A 39 0.01 16.34 -26.46
C ALA A 39 1.10 15.61 -25.66
N VAL A 40 2.06 15.03 -26.35
CA VAL A 40 3.29 14.45 -25.76
C VAL A 40 4.52 14.88 -26.53
N LYS A 41 5.64 15.04 -25.81
CA LYS A 41 6.95 15.33 -26.39
C LYS A 41 7.70 14.03 -26.64
N VAL A 42 8.09 13.80 -27.88
CA VAL A 42 8.94 12.68 -28.31
C VAL A 42 10.04 13.26 -29.19
N ASN A 43 11.31 13.00 -28.86
CA ASN A 43 12.48 13.47 -29.64
C ASN A 43 12.44 14.98 -30.00
N ASN A 44 12.15 15.84 -29.00
CA ASN A 44 11.98 17.30 -29.16
C ASN A 44 10.83 17.76 -30.08
N GLN A 45 10.01 16.85 -30.60
CA GLN A 45 8.78 17.16 -31.32
C GLN A 45 7.55 17.01 -30.41
N THR A 46 6.56 17.87 -30.59
CA THR A 46 5.29 17.79 -29.84
C THR A 46 4.24 17.11 -30.72
N LEU A 47 3.87 15.89 -30.35
CA LEU A 47 2.78 15.14 -30.99
C LEU A 47 1.47 15.57 -30.35
N GLN A 48 0.48 15.95 -31.16
CA GLN A 48 -0.85 16.38 -30.70
C GLN A 48 -1.98 15.52 -31.26
N HIS A 49 -1.74 14.83 -32.38
CA HIS A 49 -2.76 13.99 -32.99
C HIS A 49 -3.01 12.74 -32.13
N PRO A 50 -4.27 12.42 -31.75
CA PRO A 50 -4.55 11.36 -30.78
C PRO A 50 -3.98 9.98 -31.12
N LEU A 51 -3.87 9.64 -32.41
CA LEU A 51 -3.27 8.39 -32.86
C LEU A 51 -1.75 8.36 -32.61
N ASP A 52 -1.05 9.45 -32.91
CA ASP A 52 0.41 9.55 -32.73
C ASP A 52 0.77 9.56 -31.25
N VAL A 53 -0.04 10.25 -30.44
CA VAL A 53 0.05 10.22 -28.97
C VAL A 53 -0.15 8.78 -28.47
N ALA A 54 -1.17 8.06 -28.95
CA ALA A 54 -1.41 6.68 -28.56
C ALA A 54 -0.26 5.73 -28.95
N ASN A 55 0.27 5.86 -30.17
CA ASN A 55 1.44 5.10 -30.63
C ASN A 55 2.66 5.38 -29.76
N ALA A 56 3.00 6.65 -29.51
CA ALA A 56 4.12 7.04 -28.66
C ALA A 56 4.02 6.44 -27.23
N PHE A 57 2.82 6.44 -26.64
CA PHE A 57 2.61 5.76 -25.35
C PHE A 57 2.79 4.25 -25.45
N ASN A 58 2.25 3.61 -26.50
CA ASN A 58 2.35 2.16 -26.63
C ASN A 58 3.80 1.71 -26.84
N ASP A 59 4.53 2.40 -27.72
CA ASP A 59 5.95 2.18 -27.99
C ASP A 59 6.76 2.36 -26.71
N TYR A 60 6.49 3.41 -25.92
CA TYR A 60 7.19 3.63 -24.66
C TYR A 60 6.87 2.55 -23.62
N PHE A 61 5.60 2.16 -23.47
CA PHE A 61 5.20 1.17 -22.45
C PHE A 61 5.72 -0.23 -22.76
N VAL A 62 5.70 -0.65 -24.03
CA VAL A 62 6.27 -1.94 -24.46
C VAL A 62 7.80 -1.87 -24.52
N GLY A 63 8.35 -0.83 -25.13
CA GLY A 63 9.77 -0.70 -25.40
C GLY A 63 10.63 -0.47 -24.15
N CYS A 64 10.09 0.17 -23.10
CA CYS A 64 10.92 0.51 -21.95
C CYS A 64 11.54 -0.69 -21.24
N ALA A 65 10.81 -1.81 -21.15
CA ALA A 65 11.38 -3.00 -20.52
C ALA A 65 12.51 -3.57 -21.37
N THR A 66 12.35 -3.62 -22.70
CA THR A 66 13.41 -3.99 -23.65
C THR A 66 14.62 -3.07 -23.56
N THR A 67 14.42 -1.75 -23.46
CA THR A 67 15.52 -0.78 -23.31
C THR A 67 16.28 -0.98 -22.00
N LEU A 68 15.58 -1.24 -20.90
CA LEU A 68 16.21 -1.54 -19.61
C LEU A 68 17.01 -2.85 -19.70
N ILE A 69 16.44 -3.91 -20.28
CA ILE A 69 17.12 -5.19 -20.49
C ILE A 69 18.36 -5.05 -21.39
N ALA A 70 18.30 -4.23 -22.44
CA ALA A 70 19.45 -3.97 -23.30
C ALA A 70 20.61 -3.29 -22.54
N LYS A 71 20.31 -2.40 -21.58
CA LYS A 71 21.34 -1.80 -20.71
C LYS A 71 22.07 -2.86 -19.87
N LEU A 72 21.34 -3.83 -19.33
CA LEU A 72 21.94 -4.99 -18.63
C LEU A 72 22.85 -5.82 -19.54
N GLY A 73 22.45 -6.04 -20.79
CA GLY A 73 23.24 -6.80 -21.77
C GLY A 73 24.62 -6.19 -22.03
N ASN A 74 24.71 -4.86 -22.05
CA ASN A 74 25.98 -4.14 -22.20
C ASN A 74 26.85 -4.22 -20.92
N ASP A 75 26.24 -4.17 -19.73
CA ASP A 75 26.96 -4.35 -18.45
C ASP A 75 27.38 -5.81 -18.19
N MET A 76 26.84 -6.79 -18.92
CA MET A 76 27.17 -8.21 -18.79
C MET A 76 28.36 -8.67 -19.64
N GLN A 77 28.91 -7.84 -20.53
CA GLN A 77 30.10 -8.21 -21.31
C GLN A 77 31.41 -8.17 -20.51
N SER A 78 31.42 -7.68 -19.26
CA SER A 78 32.61 -7.59 -18.41
C SER A 78 32.77 -8.73 -17.39
N GLU A 79 31.76 -9.58 -17.16
CA GLU A 79 31.88 -10.74 -16.25
C GLU A 79 31.08 -11.92 -16.79
N ARG A 80 31.78 -12.97 -17.25
CA ARG A 80 31.15 -14.26 -17.60
C ARG A 80 30.40 -14.79 -16.37
N PRO A 81 29.10 -15.09 -16.44
CA PRO A 81 28.47 -15.84 -15.37
C PRO A 81 29.10 -17.22 -15.32
N HIS A 82 29.72 -17.57 -14.20
CA HIS A 82 30.06 -18.96 -13.90
C HIS A 82 28.76 -19.77 -13.93
N ALA A 83 28.67 -20.66 -14.92
CA ALA A 83 27.70 -21.72 -14.94
C ALA A 83 27.87 -22.55 -13.67
N GLY A 84 26.77 -22.76 -12.95
CA GLY A 84 26.73 -23.70 -11.83
C GLY A 84 26.84 -23.04 -10.46
N GLN A 85 25.77 -22.38 -10.03
CA GLN A 85 25.21 -22.58 -8.70
C GLN A 85 23.79 -22.03 -8.73
N ALA A 86 22.81 -22.93 -8.59
CA ALA A 86 21.45 -22.54 -8.25
C ALA A 86 21.50 -21.59 -7.04
N PRO A 87 20.63 -20.58 -6.96
CA PRO A 87 20.50 -19.78 -5.75
C PRO A 87 20.40 -20.75 -4.56
N PRO A 88 21.04 -20.46 -3.41
CA PRO A 88 21.07 -21.39 -2.29
C PRO A 88 19.65 -21.86 -2.03
N THR A 89 19.42 -23.15 -2.22
CA THR A 89 18.13 -23.80 -2.04
C THR A 89 17.78 -23.64 -0.56
N VAL A 90 17.10 -22.54 -0.24
CA VAL A 90 16.50 -22.36 1.08
C VAL A 90 15.53 -23.51 1.19
N GLN A 91 15.61 -24.26 2.30
CA GLN A 91 14.70 -25.34 2.63
C GLN A 91 13.26 -24.84 2.42
N SER A 92 12.68 -25.14 1.26
CA SER A 92 11.25 -24.97 1.06
C SER A 92 10.59 -25.73 2.19
N PRO A 93 9.62 -25.14 2.94
CA PRO A 93 8.82 -25.95 3.86
C PRO A 93 8.35 -27.16 3.07
N CYS A 94 8.63 -28.38 3.52
CA CYS A 94 8.51 -29.58 2.68
C CYS A 94 7.14 -29.59 1.97
N ILE A 95 7.11 -29.14 0.72
CA ILE A 95 5.87 -29.08 -0.04
C ILE A 95 5.66 -30.53 -0.47
N ARG A 96 4.88 -31.27 0.32
CA ARG A 96 4.64 -32.69 0.06
C ARG A 96 3.64 -32.91 -1.06
N GLN A 97 2.90 -31.87 -1.46
CA GLN A 97 1.87 -31.95 -2.48
C GLN A 97 1.98 -30.78 -3.45
N GLU A 98 2.15 -31.10 -4.73
CA GLU A 98 2.14 -30.12 -5.81
C GLU A 98 0.75 -29.46 -5.96
N PHE A 99 0.75 -28.16 -6.23
CA PHE A 99 -0.44 -27.42 -6.59
C PHE A 99 -0.95 -27.82 -7.97
N SER A 100 -2.21 -28.21 -8.02
CA SER A 100 -2.97 -28.45 -9.25
C SER A 100 -4.32 -27.76 -9.19
N PHE A 101 -4.83 -27.36 -10.36
CA PHE A 101 -6.15 -26.75 -10.44
C PHE A 101 -7.26 -27.74 -10.14
N ARG A 102 -8.26 -27.27 -9.40
CA ARG A 102 -9.52 -27.97 -9.16
C ARG A 102 -10.62 -27.37 -10.05
N PRO A 103 -11.57 -28.19 -10.53
CA PRO A 103 -12.74 -27.70 -11.23
C PRO A 103 -13.50 -26.65 -10.39
N VAL A 104 -13.92 -25.58 -11.06
CA VAL A 104 -14.66 -24.47 -10.47
C VAL A 104 -16.16 -24.73 -10.63
N PRO A 105 -16.94 -24.78 -9.53
CA PRO A 105 -18.38 -24.97 -9.60
C PRO A 105 -19.10 -23.79 -10.27
N VAL A 106 -20.21 -24.08 -10.96
CA VAL A 106 -21.09 -23.07 -11.58
C VAL A 106 -21.55 -22.03 -10.56
N SER A 107 -21.84 -22.43 -9.32
CA SER A 107 -22.25 -21.52 -8.24
C SER A 107 -21.20 -20.43 -7.93
N VAL A 108 -19.92 -20.78 -8.01
CA VAL A 108 -18.80 -19.82 -7.85
C VAL A 108 -18.79 -18.84 -9.02
N ILE A 109 -18.94 -19.32 -10.25
CA ILE A 109 -18.99 -18.48 -11.45
C ILE A 109 -20.19 -17.53 -11.41
N THR A 110 -21.38 -18.03 -11.09
CA THR A 110 -22.59 -17.20 -10.90
C THR A 110 -22.34 -16.07 -9.90
N LYS A 111 -21.68 -16.37 -8.77
CA LYS A 111 -21.32 -15.37 -7.75
C LYS A 111 -20.32 -14.34 -8.28
N LEU A 112 -19.32 -14.75 -9.07
CA LEU A 112 -18.34 -13.85 -9.67
C LEU A 112 -18.97 -12.92 -10.73
N LEU A 113 -19.88 -13.45 -11.56
CA LEU A 113 -20.61 -12.66 -12.56
C LEU A 113 -21.56 -11.65 -11.90
N ARG A 114 -22.34 -12.07 -10.89
CA ARG A 114 -23.26 -11.17 -10.16
C ARG A 114 -22.54 -10.04 -9.39
N LYS A 115 -21.28 -10.27 -9.00
CA LYS A 115 -20.42 -9.28 -8.32
C LYS A 115 -19.81 -8.24 -9.25
N GLN A 116 -19.97 -8.36 -10.57
CA GLN A 116 -19.44 -7.38 -11.50
C GLN A 116 -20.10 -6.00 -11.30
N LYS A 117 -19.39 -4.94 -11.74
CA LYS A 117 -19.87 -3.56 -11.58
C LYS A 117 -20.89 -3.23 -12.66
N MET A 118 -21.92 -2.44 -12.32
CA MET A 118 -22.87 -1.85 -13.28
C MET A 118 -22.17 -0.72 -14.05
N LYS A 119 -21.33 -1.08 -15.03
CA LYS A 119 -20.53 -0.15 -15.84
C LYS A 119 -20.61 -0.51 -17.32
N TYR A 120 -20.68 0.53 -18.16
CA TYR A 120 -20.66 0.45 -19.62
C TYR A 120 -19.25 0.29 -20.21
N GLN A 121 -18.21 0.57 -19.43
CA GLN A 121 -16.81 0.44 -19.86
C GLN A 121 -16.47 -1.03 -20.09
N SER A 122 -15.99 -1.35 -21.30
CA SER A 122 -15.60 -2.69 -21.74
C SER A 122 -14.10 -2.82 -21.95
N GLY A 123 -13.62 -4.07 -21.98
CA GLY A 123 -12.27 -4.40 -22.42
C GLY A 123 -12.15 -4.36 -23.95
N PRO A 124 -11.07 -4.95 -24.50
CA PRO A 124 -10.89 -5.11 -25.95
C PRO A 124 -12.01 -5.87 -26.66
N ASP A 125 -12.70 -6.74 -25.93
CA ASP A 125 -13.84 -7.54 -26.40
C ASP A 125 -15.13 -6.73 -26.58
N GLN A 126 -15.14 -5.46 -26.17
CA GLN A 126 -16.30 -4.58 -26.20
C GLN A 126 -17.50 -5.06 -25.38
N ILE A 127 -17.34 -6.08 -24.52
CA ILE A 127 -18.40 -6.62 -23.67
C ILE A 127 -18.39 -5.89 -22.32
N PRO A 128 -19.45 -5.14 -21.96
CA PRO A 128 -19.50 -4.45 -20.68
C PRO A 128 -19.73 -5.40 -19.51
N ALA A 129 -19.14 -5.08 -18.36
CA ALA A 129 -19.31 -5.85 -17.12
C ALA A 129 -20.79 -5.94 -16.66
N MET A 130 -21.59 -4.93 -17.00
CA MET A 130 -23.03 -4.91 -16.72
C MET A 130 -23.78 -6.05 -17.42
N LEU A 131 -23.48 -6.30 -18.70
CA LEU A 131 -24.16 -7.33 -19.48
C LEU A 131 -23.93 -8.71 -18.87
N LEU A 132 -22.67 -9.01 -18.53
CA LEU A 132 -22.30 -10.27 -17.88
C LEU A 132 -22.97 -10.48 -16.52
N LYS A 133 -23.20 -9.39 -15.78
CA LYS A 133 -23.91 -9.43 -14.51
C LYS A 133 -25.39 -9.77 -14.68
N ILE A 134 -26.06 -9.09 -15.61
CA ILE A 134 -27.50 -9.28 -15.87
C ILE A 134 -27.74 -10.69 -16.41
N SER A 135 -26.92 -11.11 -17.38
CA SER A 135 -27.03 -12.42 -18.03
C SER A 135 -26.48 -13.58 -17.19
N ALA A 136 -25.94 -13.31 -15.98
CA ALA A 136 -25.31 -14.32 -15.13
C ALA A 136 -26.12 -15.61 -14.93
N PRO A 137 -27.45 -15.59 -14.70
CA PRO A 137 -28.23 -16.82 -14.55
C PRO A 137 -28.20 -17.72 -15.80
N ALA A 138 -28.17 -17.12 -17.00
CA ALA A 138 -28.19 -17.85 -18.27
C ALA A 138 -26.81 -18.33 -18.71
N ILE A 139 -25.77 -17.52 -18.47
CA ILE A 139 -24.42 -17.78 -19.01
C ILE A 139 -23.46 -18.46 -18.01
N ALA A 140 -23.83 -18.57 -16.73
CA ALA A 140 -22.90 -19.11 -15.73
C ALA A 140 -22.45 -20.55 -16.04
N ASN A 141 -23.34 -21.40 -16.54
CA ASN A 141 -23.00 -22.78 -16.89
C ASN A 141 -21.98 -22.86 -18.05
N PRO A 142 -22.23 -22.28 -19.24
CA PRO A 142 -21.24 -22.31 -20.31
C PRO A 142 -19.93 -21.60 -19.95
N VAL A 143 -19.97 -20.54 -19.15
CA VAL A 143 -18.75 -19.88 -18.65
C VAL A 143 -17.95 -20.79 -17.72
N ALA A 144 -18.62 -21.55 -16.85
CA ALA A 144 -17.94 -22.52 -15.99
C ALA A 144 -17.28 -23.64 -16.79
N THR A 145 -17.97 -24.17 -17.81
CA THR A 145 -17.39 -25.15 -18.74
C THR A 145 -16.13 -24.59 -19.41
N LEU A 146 -16.20 -23.37 -19.96
CA LEU A 146 -15.05 -22.73 -20.63
C LEU A 146 -13.86 -22.51 -19.67
N ILE A 147 -14.13 -22.06 -18.44
CA ILE A 147 -13.09 -21.86 -17.43
C ILE A 147 -12.45 -23.20 -17.04
N ASN A 148 -13.26 -24.22 -16.79
CA ASN A 148 -12.74 -25.54 -16.42
C ASN A 148 -11.95 -26.19 -17.56
N GLU A 149 -12.37 -25.98 -18.81
CA GLU A 149 -11.62 -26.43 -19.98
C GLU A 149 -10.27 -25.73 -20.09
N SER A 150 -10.21 -24.42 -19.86
CA SER A 150 -8.95 -23.66 -19.79
C SER A 150 -8.01 -24.22 -18.71
N LEU A 151 -8.53 -24.44 -17.50
CA LEU A 151 -7.74 -24.95 -16.37
C LEU A 151 -7.27 -26.39 -16.61
N ALA A 152 -8.10 -27.23 -17.23
CA ALA A 152 -7.77 -28.60 -17.58
C ALA A 152 -6.72 -28.64 -18.70
N THR A 153 -6.93 -27.93 -19.80
CA THR A 153 -6.02 -28.00 -20.96
C THR A 153 -4.71 -27.23 -20.76
N GLY A 154 -4.64 -26.34 -19.76
CA GLY A 154 -3.50 -25.44 -19.59
C GLY A 154 -3.47 -24.30 -20.62
N TYR A 155 -4.57 -24.07 -21.34
CA TYR A 155 -4.65 -23.06 -22.39
C TYR A 155 -5.51 -21.87 -21.96
N ILE A 156 -5.10 -20.66 -22.37
CA ILE A 156 -5.90 -19.44 -22.18
C ILE A 156 -6.36 -18.94 -23.54
N PRO A 157 -7.67 -18.66 -23.72
CA PRO A 157 -8.20 -18.13 -24.96
C PRO A 157 -7.42 -16.91 -25.48
N LYS A 158 -7.03 -16.94 -26.75
CA LYS A 158 -6.29 -15.86 -27.41
C LYS A 158 -6.95 -14.48 -27.24
N LEU A 159 -8.28 -14.42 -27.32
CA LEU A 159 -9.06 -13.19 -27.11
C LEU A 159 -8.87 -12.57 -25.71
N TRP A 160 -8.46 -13.37 -24.73
CA TRP A 160 -8.24 -12.94 -23.34
C TRP A 160 -6.81 -12.49 -23.05
N LYS A 161 -5.92 -12.61 -24.04
CA LYS A 161 -4.50 -12.24 -23.96
C LYS A 161 -4.20 -10.81 -24.42
N THR A 162 -5.19 -10.11 -24.99
CA THR A 162 -5.05 -8.71 -25.41
C THR A 162 -5.51 -7.74 -24.31
N ALA A 163 -4.76 -6.67 -24.08
CA ALA A 163 -5.11 -5.60 -23.14
C ALA A 163 -5.29 -4.25 -23.85
N ARG A 164 -6.32 -3.50 -23.44
CA ARG A 164 -6.43 -2.08 -23.80
C ARG A 164 -5.81 -1.25 -22.68
N VAL A 165 -4.76 -0.51 -22.99
CA VAL A 165 -4.01 0.29 -22.01
C VAL A 165 -4.51 1.73 -22.02
N VAL A 166 -4.73 2.26 -20.82
CA VAL A 166 -5.06 3.67 -20.58
C VAL A 166 -3.92 4.30 -19.77
N PRO A 167 -3.22 5.31 -20.32
CA PRO A 167 -2.20 6.05 -19.58
C PRO A 167 -2.85 6.83 -18.42
N ILE A 168 -2.33 6.69 -17.20
CA ILE A 168 -2.73 7.52 -16.06
C ILE A 168 -1.52 8.31 -15.58
N HIS A 169 -1.63 9.64 -15.55
CA HIS A 169 -0.57 10.53 -15.08
C HIS A 169 -0.24 10.25 -13.61
N LYS A 170 1.05 10.06 -13.32
CA LYS A 170 1.57 9.79 -11.97
C LYS A 170 1.96 11.10 -11.28
N SER A 171 2.83 11.90 -11.92
CA SER A 171 3.42 13.14 -11.38
C SER A 171 4.35 13.79 -12.41
N GLY A 172 4.72 15.06 -12.22
CA GLY A 172 5.68 15.76 -13.09
C GLY A 172 5.05 16.32 -14.36
N ASP A 173 5.87 16.64 -15.36
CA ASP A 173 5.41 17.19 -16.65
C ASP A 173 4.43 16.23 -17.35
N ILE A 174 3.26 16.76 -17.70
CA ILE A 174 2.15 16.04 -18.36
C ILE A 174 2.48 15.68 -19.81
N THR A 175 3.47 16.33 -20.41
CA THR A 175 3.87 16.08 -21.80
C THR A 175 4.86 14.91 -21.95
N LEU A 176 5.40 14.39 -20.85
CA LEU A 176 6.39 13.30 -20.88
C LEU A 176 5.71 11.95 -20.64
N VAL A 177 5.85 11.01 -21.59
CA VAL A 177 5.27 9.66 -21.52
C VAL A 177 5.77 8.87 -20.30
N SER A 178 6.97 9.17 -19.81
CA SER A 178 7.59 8.53 -18.66
C SER A 178 6.90 8.82 -17.32
N ASN A 179 6.10 9.88 -17.28
CA ASN A 179 5.33 10.30 -16.12
C ASN A 179 3.96 9.62 -16.01
N TYR A 180 3.67 8.62 -16.85
CA TYR A 180 2.40 7.89 -16.88
C TYR A 180 2.55 6.43 -16.50
N ARG A 181 1.48 5.85 -15.95
CA ARG A 181 1.34 4.42 -15.67
C ARG A 181 0.46 3.74 -16.74
N PRO A 182 0.86 2.55 -17.24
CA PRO A 182 0.06 1.80 -18.20
C PRO A 182 -1.04 0.98 -17.50
N ILE A 183 -2.26 1.50 -17.35
CA ILE A 183 -3.34 0.71 -16.75
C ILE A 183 -4.01 -0.18 -17.79
N SER A 184 -3.87 -1.49 -17.61
CA SER A 184 -4.41 -2.53 -18.47
C SER A 184 -5.89 -2.81 -18.16
N LEU A 185 -6.76 -2.52 -19.14
CA LEU A 185 -8.15 -2.96 -19.17
C LEU A 185 -8.22 -4.31 -19.90
N LEU A 186 -8.32 -5.39 -19.12
CA LEU A 186 -8.52 -6.74 -19.63
C LEU A 186 -10.00 -7.06 -19.87
N PRO A 187 -10.32 -8.02 -20.77
CA PRO A 187 -11.64 -8.60 -20.90
C PRO A 187 -12.22 -9.04 -19.55
N VAL A 188 -13.52 -8.80 -19.32
CA VAL A 188 -14.13 -9.09 -18.03
C VAL A 188 -14.13 -10.60 -17.75
N MET A 189 -14.36 -11.43 -18.77
CA MET A 189 -14.28 -12.89 -18.63
C MET A 189 -12.88 -13.39 -18.27
N SER A 190 -11.83 -12.77 -18.85
CA SER A 190 -10.44 -13.04 -18.46
C SER A 190 -10.23 -12.80 -16.96
N LYS A 191 -10.77 -11.69 -16.42
CA LYS A 191 -10.71 -11.40 -14.97
C LYS A 191 -11.49 -12.39 -14.11
N VAL A 192 -12.57 -12.99 -14.62
CA VAL A 192 -13.31 -14.06 -13.92
C VAL A 192 -12.44 -15.31 -13.83
N LEU A 193 -11.80 -15.73 -14.93
CA LEU A 193 -10.84 -16.83 -14.94
C LEU A 193 -9.67 -16.55 -13.98
N GLU A 194 -9.02 -15.38 -14.11
CA GLU A 194 -7.92 -14.98 -13.22
C GLU A 194 -8.34 -15.00 -11.74
N LYS A 195 -9.59 -14.62 -11.43
CA LYS A 195 -10.07 -14.64 -10.05
C LYS A 195 -10.22 -16.06 -9.50
N CYS A 196 -10.59 -17.03 -10.36
CA CYS A 196 -10.64 -18.43 -9.98
C CYS A 196 -9.23 -18.96 -9.67
N VAL A 197 -8.28 -18.72 -10.57
CA VAL A 197 -6.87 -19.10 -10.39
C VAL A 197 -6.26 -18.43 -9.16
N TYR A 198 -6.45 -17.13 -9.01
CA TYR A 198 -5.95 -16.36 -7.86
C TYR A 198 -6.44 -16.96 -6.53
N THR A 199 -7.71 -17.33 -6.47
CA THR A 199 -8.31 -17.85 -5.22
C THR A 199 -7.68 -19.19 -4.86
N GLN A 200 -7.59 -20.12 -5.81
CA GLN A 200 -6.99 -21.44 -5.57
C GLN A 200 -5.50 -21.33 -5.20
N LEU A 201 -4.73 -20.54 -5.95
CA LEU A 201 -3.28 -20.37 -5.73
C LEU A 201 -2.98 -19.67 -4.39
N ARG A 202 -3.73 -18.61 -4.07
CA ARG A 202 -3.62 -17.92 -2.78
C ARG A 202 -3.90 -18.87 -1.62
N ASP A 203 -4.97 -19.66 -1.71
CA ASP A 203 -5.37 -20.57 -0.63
C ASP A 203 -4.31 -21.66 -0.41
N TYR A 204 -3.71 -22.17 -1.49
CA TYR A 204 -2.57 -23.08 -1.43
C TYR A 204 -1.35 -22.46 -0.72
N TYR A 205 -0.89 -21.27 -1.14
CA TYR A 205 0.26 -20.63 -0.49
C TYR A 205 -0.01 -20.19 0.94
N GLN A 206 -1.26 -19.84 1.25
CA GLN A 206 -1.66 -19.52 2.62
C GLN A 206 -1.62 -20.78 3.50
N TYR A 207 -2.11 -21.91 2.99
CA TYR A 207 -2.10 -23.19 3.70
C TYR A 207 -0.67 -23.66 4.03
N TRP A 208 0.25 -23.54 3.06
CA TRP A 208 1.65 -23.93 3.23
C TRP A 208 2.55 -22.83 3.81
N ASN A 209 1.99 -21.66 4.13
CA ASN A 209 2.73 -20.47 4.61
C ASN A 209 3.96 -20.14 3.73
N TYR A 210 3.81 -20.24 2.41
CA TYR A 210 4.91 -20.08 1.45
C TYR A 210 5.40 -18.62 1.35
N LEU A 211 4.47 -17.67 1.43
CA LEU A 211 4.82 -16.25 1.30
C LEU A 211 5.57 -15.76 2.54
N THR A 212 6.74 -15.16 2.33
CA THR A 212 7.59 -14.63 3.39
C THR A 212 6.80 -13.75 4.36
N PRO A 213 6.98 -13.88 5.68
CA PRO A 213 6.30 -13.04 6.65
C PRO A 213 6.61 -11.54 6.49
N ASP A 214 7.71 -11.20 5.82
CA ASP A 214 8.19 -9.83 5.65
C ASP A 214 7.62 -9.11 4.42
N GLN A 215 6.76 -9.80 3.64
CA GLN A 215 5.96 -9.17 2.58
C GLN A 215 4.60 -8.78 3.13
N SER A 216 4.25 -7.50 3.01
CA SER A 216 2.97 -6.93 3.47
C SER A 216 2.06 -6.44 2.33
N GLY A 217 2.59 -6.28 1.12
CA GLY A 217 1.82 -5.88 -0.05
C GLY A 217 0.83 -6.97 -0.47
N PHE A 218 -0.37 -6.55 -0.87
CA PHE A 218 -1.43 -7.42 -1.43
C PHE A 218 -1.86 -8.62 -0.58
N ARG A 219 -1.57 -8.61 0.73
CA ARG A 219 -1.94 -9.69 1.66
C ARG A 219 -3.13 -9.33 2.54
N PRO A 220 -4.00 -10.30 2.86
CA PRO A 220 -5.07 -10.08 3.84
C PRO A 220 -4.48 -9.78 5.22
N ASN A 221 -5.11 -8.90 5.98
CA ASN A 221 -4.69 -8.46 7.32
C ASN A 221 -3.40 -7.62 7.38
N HIS A 222 -2.70 -7.40 6.27
CA HIS A 222 -1.59 -6.45 6.17
C HIS A 222 -2.07 -5.10 5.62
N SER A 223 -1.34 -4.04 5.95
CA SER A 223 -1.51 -2.68 5.43
C SER A 223 -0.20 -1.89 5.51
N THR A 224 -0.13 -0.76 4.81
CA THR A 224 0.99 0.19 4.92
C THR A 224 1.22 0.61 6.38
N THR A 225 0.15 0.82 7.14
CA THR A 225 0.23 1.12 8.58
C THR A 225 0.86 -0.02 9.37
N THR A 226 0.49 -1.29 9.12
CA THR A 226 1.10 -2.42 9.85
C THR A 226 2.59 -2.60 9.52
N ALA A 227 2.99 -2.35 8.27
CA ALA A 227 4.38 -2.39 7.85
C ALA A 227 5.20 -1.26 8.51
N LEU A 228 4.66 -0.04 8.51
CA LEU A 228 5.28 1.11 9.18
C LEU A 228 5.43 0.87 10.69
N LEU A 229 4.42 0.30 11.35
CA LEU A 229 4.50 -0.04 12.77
C LEU A 229 5.65 -1.00 13.06
N LYS A 230 5.88 -2.02 12.22
CA LYS A 230 7.00 -2.95 12.37
C LYS A 230 8.35 -2.23 12.25
N VAL A 231 8.55 -1.51 11.14
CA VAL A 231 9.82 -0.82 10.86
C VAL A 231 10.13 0.23 11.94
N CYS A 232 9.14 1.07 12.31
CA CYS A 232 9.33 2.08 13.35
C CYS A 232 9.63 1.43 14.72
N ASN A 233 8.93 0.35 15.06
CA ASN A 233 9.15 -0.35 16.33
C ASN A 233 10.57 -0.93 16.41
N ASP A 234 11.09 -1.53 15.35
CA ASP A 234 12.46 -2.07 15.32
C ASP A 234 13.51 -0.95 15.45
N ILE A 235 13.31 0.17 14.74
CA ILE A 235 14.18 1.35 14.86
C ILE A 235 14.21 1.86 16.32
N GLN A 236 13.04 1.98 16.95
CA GLN A 236 12.93 2.41 18.35
C GLN A 236 13.53 1.39 19.33
N ALA A 237 13.42 0.09 19.05
CA ALA A 237 14.10 -0.95 19.82
C ALA A 237 15.63 -0.85 19.70
N GLY A 238 16.15 -0.53 18.52
CA GLY A 238 17.56 -0.19 18.34
C GLY A 238 17.97 1.04 19.16
N MET A 239 17.15 2.09 19.16
CA MET A 239 17.39 3.28 19.98
C MET A 239 17.40 2.98 21.48
N GLU A 240 16.53 2.08 21.97
CA GLU A 240 16.52 1.61 23.37
C GLU A 240 17.88 1.04 23.76
N GLN A 241 18.41 0.14 22.92
CA GLN A 241 19.73 -0.47 23.10
C GLN A 241 20.89 0.53 22.94
N GLY A 242 20.60 1.74 22.49
CA GLY A 242 21.62 2.76 22.23
C GLY A 242 22.34 2.56 20.91
N ASN A 243 21.75 1.84 19.97
CA ASN A 243 22.28 1.64 18.63
C ASN A 243 21.83 2.76 17.68
N LEU A 244 22.57 2.93 16.59
CA LEU A 244 22.12 3.61 15.38
C LEU A 244 21.43 2.58 14.48
N THR A 245 20.40 3.00 13.75
CA THR A 245 19.77 2.15 12.72
C THR A 245 19.93 2.82 11.38
N GLY A 246 20.55 2.13 10.44
CA GLY A 246 20.65 2.60 9.06
C GLY A 246 19.66 1.84 8.20
N ALA A 247 19.02 2.55 7.28
CA ALA A 247 18.06 1.97 6.35
C ALA A 247 18.35 2.40 4.92
N ILE A 248 18.14 1.47 3.98
CA ILE A 248 18.19 1.68 2.54
C ILE A 248 16.77 1.46 2.00
N PHE A 249 16.20 2.49 1.39
CA PHE A 249 14.87 2.44 0.78
C PHE A 249 15.02 2.26 -0.72
N LEU A 250 14.68 1.08 -1.23
CA LEU A 250 14.83 0.71 -2.63
C LEU A 250 13.63 1.21 -3.44
N ASP A 251 13.90 1.78 -4.62
CA ASP A 251 12.87 2.07 -5.64
C ASP A 251 13.18 1.24 -6.88
N PHE A 252 12.35 0.25 -7.19
CA PHE A 252 12.49 -0.56 -8.39
C PHE A 252 11.97 0.20 -9.62
N ALA A 253 12.79 0.33 -10.64
CA ALA A 253 12.39 0.94 -11.91
C ALA A 253 11.41 0.02 -12.65
N LYS A 254 10.14 0.42 -12.69
CA LYS A 254 9.05 -0.26 -13.40
C LYS A 254 8.92 -1.75 -13.05
N ALA A 255 9.00 -2.06 -11.76
CA ALA A 255 9.02 -3.42 -11.21
C ALA A 255 8.03 -4.41 -11.86
N PHE A 256 6.77 -4.00 -12.05
CA PHE A 256 5.73 -4.84 -12.63
C PHE A 256 5.94 -5.08 -14.14
N ASP A 257 6.51 -4.11 -14.85
CA ASP A 257 6.66 -4.13 -16.30
C ASP A 257 7.95 -4.87 -16.73
N THR A 258 8.87 -5.12 -15.79
CA THR A 258 10.18 -5.73 -16.04
C THR A 258 10.30 -7.18 -15.58
N VAL A 259 9.24 -7.77 -15.02
CA VAL A 259 9.22 -9.18 -14.60
C VAL A 259 9.55 -10.10 -15.77
N ASP A 260 10.68 -10.81 -15.71
CA ASP A 260 11.04 -11.82 -16.70
C ASP A 260 10.12 -13.04 -16.57
N HIS A 261 9.50 -13.44 -17.68
CA HIS A 261 8.53 -14.55 -17.70
C HIS A 261 9.17 -15.90 -17.40
N GLY A 262 10.41 -16.14 -17.85
CA GLY A 262 11.12 -17.40 -17.59
C GLY A 262 11.43 -17.56 -16.10
N ILE A 263 12.00 -16.52 -15.48
CA ILE A 263 12.30 -16.50 -14.04
C ILE A 263 11.02 -16.62 -13.21
N LEU A 264 9.93 -15.96 -13.62
CA LEU A 264 8.63 -16.10 -12.95
C LEU A 264 8.13 -17.55 -12.97
N LEU A 265 8.21 -18.23 -14.12
CA LEU A 265 7.78 -19.63 -14.25
C LEU A 265 8.68 -20.57 -13.42
N GLU A 266 9.98 -20.32 -13.39
CA GLU A 266 10.90 -21.07 -12.53
C GLU A 266 10.55 -20.92 -11.04
N LYS A 267 10.29 -19.69 -10.59
CA LYS A 267 9.87 -19.42 -9.20
C LYS A 267 8.53 -20.06 -8.87
N LEU A 268 7.57 -20.08 -9.81
CA LEU A 268 6.30 -20.80 -9.63
C LEU A 268 6.53 -22.31 -9.49
N LYS A 269 7.38 -22.91 -10.32
CA LYS A 269 7.74 -24.32 -10.20
C LYS A 269 8.38 -24.63 -8.84
N ASN A 270 9.35 -23.82 -8.43
CA ASN A 270 10.05 -23.96 -7.14
C ASN A 270 9.13 -23.73 -5.93
N SER A 271 8.02 -23.00 -6.10
CA SER A 271 6.97 -22.84 -5.08
C SER A 271 5.96 -24.01 -5.01
N GLY A 272 6.21 -25.09 -5.76
CA GLY A 272 5.40 -26.29 -5.75
C GLY A 272 4.22 -26.27 -6.73
N VAL A 273 4.26 -25.45 -7.78
CA VAL A 273 3.26 -25.52 -8.86
C VAL A 273 3.60 -26.71 -9.77
N GLY A 274 2.67 -27.66 -9.92
CA GLY A 274 2.86 -28.85 -10.75
C GLY A 274 2.90 -28.52 -12.26
N ASP A 275 3.53 -29.38 -13.06
CA ASP A 275 3.89 -29.08 -14.45
C ASP A 275 2.69 -28.70 -15.33
N ARG A 276 1.55 -29.41 -15.22
CA ARG A 276 0.33 -29.08 -15.99
C ARG A 276 -0.22 -27.69 -15.66
N THR A 277 -0.18 -27.31 -14.39
CA THR A 277 -0.61 -25.99 -13.94
C THR A 277 0.41 -24.92 -14.34
N LEU A 278 1.70 -25.27 -14.38
CA LEU A 278 2.75 -24.40 -14.89
C LEU A 278 2.53 -24.08 -16.39
N THR A 279 2.11 -25.06 -17.19
CA THR A 279 1.72 -24.84 -18.60
C THR A 279 0.63 -23.76 -18.74
N TRP A 280 -0.33 -23.74 -17.82
CA TRP A 280 -1.35 -22.68 -17.80
C TRP A 280 -0.74 -21.30 -17.55
N PHE A 281 0.19 -21.17 -16.59
CA PHE A 281 0.89 -19.91 -16.32
C PHE A 281 1.78 -19.50 -17.49
N GLN A 282 2.42 -20.45 -18.16
CA GLN A 282 3.16 -20.19 -19.40
C GLN A 282 2.22 -19.62 -20.47
N SER A 283 1.07 -20.26 -20.71
CA SER A 283 0.05 -19.72 -21.62
C SER A 283 -0.48 -18.36 -21.14
N TYR A 284 -0.53 -18.07 -19.84
CA TYR A 284 -0.97 -16.78 -19.30
C TYR A 284 -0.06 -15.62 -19.69
N VAL A 285 1.25 -15.83 -19.66
CA VAL A 285 2.25 -14.79 -19.91
C VAL A 285 2.69 -14.72 -21.37
N SER A 286 2.59 -15.82 -22.13
CA SER A 286 2.96 -15.88 -23.55
C SER A 286 1.88 -15.36 -24.51
N ASP A 287 2.31 -14.87 -25.67
CA ASP A 287 1.47 -14.36 -26.78
C ASP A 287 0.50 -13.25 -26.36
N ARG A 288 0.92 -12.42 -25.41
CA ARG A 288 0.15 -11.26 -24.98
C ARG A 288 0.43 -10.09 -25.89
N SER A 289 -0.60 -9.25 -26.07
CA SER A 289 -0.46 -7.99 -26.76
C SER A 289 -1.21 -6.87 -26.03
N GLN A 290 -0.79 -5.65 -26.30
CA GLN A 290 -1.48 -4.47 -25.80
C GLN A 290 -1.58 -3.39 -26.86
N TYR A 291 -2.59 -2.53 -26.73
CA TYR A 291 -2.69 -1.28 -27.49
C TYR A 291 -3.14 -0.16 -26.55
N VAL A 292 -2.70 1.06 -26.83
CA VAL A 292 -3.09 2.25 -26.07
C VAL A 292 -4.27 2.93 -26.74
N SER A 293 -5.24 3.39 -25.95
CA SER A 293 -6.39 4.15 -26.45
C SER A 293 -6.49 5.51 -25.78
N ILE A 294 -6.50 6.57 -26.61
CA ILE A 294 -6.54 7.98 -26.19
C ILE A 294 -7.60 8.70 -27.03
N SER A 295 -8.53 9.39 -26.38
CA SER A 295 -9.59 10.18 -27.02
C SER A 295 -10.36 9.42 -28.13
N GLY A 296 -10.56 8.12 -27.97
CA GLY A 296 -11.25 7.25 -28.95
C GLY A 296 -10.38 6.71 -30.07
N SER A 297 -9.16 7.23 -30.26
CA SER A 297 -8.15 6.65 -31.17
C SER A 297 -7.38 5.53 -30.47
N SER A 298 -6.98 4.51 -31.23
CA SER A 298 -6.24 3.35 -30.71
C SER A 298 -4.98 3.11 -31.51
N SER A 299 -3.87 2.87 -30.83
CA SER A 299 -2.60 2.47 -31.46
C SER A 299 -2.73 1.08 -32.10
N LEU A 300 -1.73 0.72 -32.90
CA LEU A 300 -1.55 -0.68 -33.30
C LEU A 300 -1.24 -1.56 -32.06
N PRO A 301 -1.72 -2.82 -32.03
CA PRO A 301 -1.32 -3.77 -31.00
C PRO A 301 0.16 -4.12 -31.10
N LEU A 302 0.84 -4.13 -29.96
CA LEU A 302 2.24 -4.53 -29.82
C LEU A 302 2.36 -5.74 -28.88
N PRO A 303 3.30 -6.67 -29.12
CA PRO A 303 3.51 -7.81 -28.24
C PRO A 303 4.10 -7.38 -26.90
N VAL A 304 3.70 -8.07 -25.82
CA VAL A 304 4.23 -7.87 -24.47
C VAL A 304 5.10 -9.07 -24.12
N THR A 305 6.41 -8.86 -24.07
CA THR A 305 7.42 -9.94 -23.90
C THR A 305 7.93 -10.11 -22.47
N CYS A 306 7.59 -9.18 -21.57
CA CYS A 306 7.91 -9.25 -20.15
C CYS A 306 6.88 -8.45 -19.34
N GLY A 307 6.98 -8.56 -18.02
CA GLY A 307 6.09 -7.90 -17.07
C GLY A 307 4.80 -8.66 -16.84
N VAL A 308 4.06 -8.20 -15.83
CA VAL A 308 2.70 -8.66 -15.51
C VAL A 308 1.71 -7.49 -15.66
N PRO A 309 0.52 -7.68 -16.25
CA PRO A 309 -0.35 -6.55 -16.60
C PRO A 309 -0.80 -5.75 -15.37
N GLN A 310 -0.52 -4.44 -15.33
CA GLN A 310 -0.98 -3.54 -14.26
C GLN A 310 -2.50 -3.34 -14.36
N GLY A 311 -3.27 -4.01 -13.50
CA GLY A 311 -4.75 -4.03 -13.55
C GLY A 311 -5.35 -5.41 -13.77
N SER A 312 -4.50 -6.43 -13.94
CA SER A 312 -4.86 -7.84 -13.75
C SER A 312 -5.15 -8.17 -12.29
N ILE A 313 -5.89 -9.26 -12.06
CA ILE A 313 -6.14 -9.83 -10.74
C ILE A 313 -4.92 -10.65 -10.28
N LEU A 314 -4.26 -11.36 -11.21
CA LEU A 314 -3.11 -12.20 -10.90
C LEU A 314 -1.79 -11.43 -10.75
N GLY A 315 -1.59 -10.34 -11.49
CA GLY A 315 -0.32 -9.62 -11.53
C GLY A 315 0.27 -9.28 -10.15
N PRO A 316 -0.49 -8.73 -9.20
CA PRO A 316 0.01 -8.47 -7.85
C PRO A 316 0.49 -9.72 -7.10
N LEU A 317 -0.20 -10.85 -7.26
CA LEU A 317 0.20 -12.12 -6.64
C LEU A 317 1.45 -12.70 -7.31
N LEU A 318 1.50 -12.66 -8.64
CA LEU A 318 2.66 -13.12 -9.41
C LEU A 318 3.91 -12.30 -9.08
N PHE A 319 3.79 -10.98 -8.98
CA PHE A 319 4.88 -10.12 -8.53
C PHE A 319 5.29 -10.46 -7.09
N THR A 320 4.32 -10.67 -6.19
CA THR A 320 4.61 -11.07 -4.80
C THR A 320 5.41 -12.38 -4.73
N ILE A 321 5.10 -13.36 -5.57
CA ILE A 321 5.85 -14.63 -5.68
C ILE A 321 7.25 -14.37 -6.24
N PHE A 322 7.35 -13.49 -7.23
CA PHE A 322 8.61 -13.17 -7.90
C PHE A 322 9.67 -12.62 -6.93
N ILE A 323 9.27 -11.72 -6.01
CA ILE A 323 10.20 -11.09 -5.05
C ILE A 323 10.31 -11.86 -3.73
N ASN A 324 9.53 -12.94 -3.55
CA ASN A 324 9.32 -13.60 -2.26
C ASN A 324 10.62 -14.06 -1.54
N ASP A 325 11.65 -14.36 -2.32
CA ASP A 325 12.96 -14.83 -1.86
C ASP A 325 13.97 -13.70 -1.60
N LEU A 326 13.67 -12.44 -1.93
CA LEU A 326 14.55 -11.30 -1.68
C LEU A 326 15.02 -11.20 -0.21
N PRO A 327 14.15 -11.34 0.82
CA PRO A 327 14.61 -11.26 2.20
C PRO A 327 15.66 -12.30 2.58
N ASN A 328 15.71 -13.44 1.88
CA ASN A 328 16.62 -14.54 2.19
C ASN A 328 18.08 -14.24 1.84
N VAL A 329 18.34 -13.23 1.00
CA VAL A 329 19.71 -12.83 0.64
C VAL A 329 20.39 -12.03 1.74
N CYS A 330 19.60 -11.41 2.62
CA CYS A 330 20.09 -10.63 3.74
C CYS A 330 20.13 -11.48 5.01
N LYS A 331 21.33 -11.74 5.55
CA LYS A 331 21.54 -12.52 6.78
C LYS A 331 21.72 -11.65 8.03
N ALA A 332 22.20 -10.42 7.87
CA ALA A 332 22.54 -9.52 8.98
C ALA A 332 21.67 -8.24 9.04
N SER A 333 20.70 -8.13 8.13
CA SER A 333 19.74 -7.02 8.05
C SER A 333 18.32 -7.57 7.91
N THR A 334 17.34 -6.79 8.35
CA THR A 334 15.93 -7.07 8.09
C THR A 334 15.56 -6.46 6.74
N VAL A 335 14.86 -7.22 5.91
CA VAL A 335 14.24 -6.74 4.67
C VAL A 335 12.73 -6.75 4.90
N HIS A 336 12.08 -5.61 4.76
CA HIS A 336 10.63 -5.53 4.87
C HIS A 336 10.05 -4.94 3.59
N MET A 337 9.03 -5.59 3.04
CA MET A 337 8.51 -5.33 1.70
C MET A 337 7.03 -4.98 1.75
N TYR A 338 6.62 -4.05 0.90
CA TYR A 338 5.23 -3.76 0.61
C TYR A 338 5.07 -3.60 -0.90
N ALA A 339 4.72 -4.70 -1.58
CA ALA A 339 4.79 -4.77 -3.04
C ALA A 339 6.23 -4.46 -3.49
N ASP A 340 6.43 -3.46 -4.33
CA ASP A 340 7.72 -2.99 -4.82
C ASP A 340 8.47 -2.11 -3.80
N ASP A 341 7.77 -1.40 -2.91
CA ASP A 341 8.41 -0.60 -1.87
C ASP A 341 9.16 -1.54 -0.90
N THR A 342 10.49 -1.47 -0.87
CA THR A 342 11.34 -2.34 -0.04
C THR A 342 12.30 -1.52 0.80
N VAL A 343 12.44 -1.89 2.08
CA VAL A 343 13.44 -1.31 2.98
C VAL A 343 14.34 -2.40 3.55
N ILE A 344 15.65 -2.16 3.49
CA ILE A 344 16.68 -2.95 4.15
C ILE A 344 17.17 -2.14 5.34
N TYR A 345 17.19 -2.71 6.55
CA TYR A 345 17.66 -1.97 7.72
C TYR A 345 18.32 -2.89 8.76
N THR A 346 19.25 -2.31 9.50
CA THR A 346 19.94 -2.99 10.60
C THR A 346 20.36 -1.97 11.66
N SER A 347 20.51 -2.43 12.91
CA SER A 347 20.91 -1.59 14.04
C SER A 347 22.27 -2.03 14.56
N LYS A 348 23.20 -1.08 14.73
CA LYS A 348 24.55 -1.34 15.27
C LYS A 348 24.99 -0.25 16.27
N PRO A 349 25.92 -0.56 17.20
CA PRO A 349 26.36 0.41 18.22
C PRO A 349 27.07 1.66 17.67
N ASN A 350 27.77 1.53 16.54
CA ASN A 350 28.55 2.61 15.93
C ASN A 350 28.35 2.67 14.40
N LEU A 351 28.67 3.82 13.81
CA LEU A 351 28.44 4.11 12.39
C LEU A 351 29.30 3.25 11.44
N PRO A 352 30.62 3.06 11.66
CA PRO A 352 31.43 2.23 10.75
C PRO A 352 30.94 0.78 10.64
N GLN A 353 30.57 0.17 11.77
CA GLN A 353 30.02 -1.19 11.76
C GLN A 353 28.65 -1.24 11.06
N LEU A 354 27.84 -0.21 11.23
CA LEU A 354 26.55 -0.09 10.56
C LEU A 354 26.71 -0.03 9.04
N GLU A 355 27.60 0.82 8.56
CA GLU A 355 27.90 1.00 7.14
C GLU A 355 28.47 -0.26 6.51
N ALA A 356 29.44 -0.91 7.17
CA ALA A 356 30.04 -2.15 6.69
C ALA A 356 28.98 -3.25 6.48
N VAL A 357 28.11 -3.45 7.48
CA VAL A 357 27.02 -4.44 7.37
C VAL A 357 26.03 -4.03 6.29
N LEU A 358 25.59 -2.77 6.23
CA LEU A 358 24.65 -2.33 5.20
C LEU A 358 25.21 -2.46 3.79
N GLN A 359 26.48 -2.13 3.57
CA GLN A 359 27.14 -2.26 2.29
C GLN A 359 27.23 -3.72 1.84
N GLU A 360 27.60 -4.63 2.76
CA GLU A 360 27.64 -6.07 2.48
C GLU A 360 26.25 -6.58 2.07
N GLN A 361 25.21 -6.29 2.87
CA GLN A 361 23.86 -6.75 2.58
C GLN A 361 23.28 -6.12 1.30
N PHE A 362 23.58 -4.84 1.04
CA PHE A 362 23.14 -4.17 -0.19
C PHE A 362 23.80 -4.78 -1.43
N THR A 363 25.08 -5.18 -1.35
CA THR A 363 25.78 -5.86 -2.44
C THR A 363 25.10 -7.19 -2.82
N GLU A 364 24.68 -7.98 -1.82
CA GLU A 364 23.92 -9.22 -2.07
C GLU A 364 22.55 -8.95 -2.69
N VAL A 365 21.89 -7.86 -2.27
CA VAL A 365 20.64 -7.43 -2.90
C VAL A 365 20.87 -6.98 -4.34
N GLU A 366 21.89 -6.20 -4.66
CA GLU A 366 22.23 -5.81 -6.03
C GLU A 366 22.47 -7.04 -6.92
N LYS A 367 23.20 -8.04 -6.41
CA LYS A 367 23.40 -9.32 -7.09
C LYS A 367 22.08 -10.04 -7.34
N TRP A 368 21.20 -10.11 -6.35
CA TRP A 368 19.86 -10.70 -6.52
C TRP A 368 19.03 -9.94 -7.55
N ILE A 369 19.05 -8.61 -7.54
CA ILE A 369 18.35 -7.75 -8.51
C ILE A 369 18.83 -8.07 -9.92
N LYS A 370 20.14 -8.15 -10.14
CA LYS A 370 20.76 -8.50 -11.44
C LYS A 370 20.33 -9.90 -11.88
N ASN A 371 20.41 -10.90 -11.00
CA ASN A 371 20.02 -12.28 -11.30
C ASN A 371 18.53 -12.42 -11.66
N ASN A 372 17.68 -11.58 -11.07
CA ASN A 372 16.24 -11.56 -11.34
C ASN A 372 15.87 -10.60 -12.50
N LYS A 373 16.86 -10.02 -13.21
CA LYS A 373 16.66 -9.05 -14.29
C LYS A 373 15.77 -7.87 -13.90
N LEU A 374 15.83 -7.45 -12.64
CA LEU A 374 15.17 -6.25 -12.13
C LEU A 374 16.12 -5.06 -12.22
N PHE A 375 15.56 -3.87 -12.02
CA PHE A 375 16.29 -2.61 -12.15
C PHE A 375 16.04 -1.73 -10.95
N LEU A 376 17.11 -1.16 -10.41
CA LEU A 376 17.06 -0.18 -9.35
C LEU A 376 17.01 1.22 -9.96
N ASN A 377 16.15 2.09 -9.44
CA ASN A 377 16.23 3.52 -9.66
C ASN A 377 17.21 4.10 -8.65
N THR A 378 18.48 4.26 -9.05
CA THR A 378 19.54 4.73 -8.16
C THR A 378 19.26 6.12 -7.60
N ASP A 379 18.66 7.01 -8.39
CA ASP A 379 18.36 8.38 -7.97
C ASP A 379 17.25 8.46 -6.91
N LYS A 380 16.34 7.48 -6.91
CA LYS A 380 15.24 7.38 -5.93
C LYS A 380 15.56 6.43 -4.78
N THR A 381 16.60 5.63 -4.92
CA THR A 381 17.10 4.77 -3.86
C THR A 381 17.91 5.61 -2.90
N VAL A 382 17.47 5.70 -1.65
CA VAL A 382 18.04 6.62 -0.67
C VAL A 382 18.31 5.90 0.64
N THR A 383 19.22 6.45 1.43
CA THR A 383 19.51 5.96 2.78
C THR A 383 19.00 6.93 3.84
N MET A 384 18.71 6.43 5.03
CA MET A 384 18.40 7.26 6.20
C MET A 384 19.07 6.67 7.43
N LEU A 385 19.74 7.53 8.20
CA LEU A 385 20.30 7.20 9.50
C LEU A 385 19.30 7.58 10.60
N PHE A 386 18.94 6.62 11.43
CA PHE A 386 18.06 6.81 12.57
C PHE A 386 18.82 6.66 13.89
N GLY A 387 18.42 7.43 14.89
CA GLY A 387 19.00 7.37 16.23
C GLY A 387 18.29 8.29 17.20
N THR A 388 18.67 8.23 18.47
CA THR A 388 18.20 9.25 19.41
C THR A 388 18.86 10.58 19.07
N ALA A 389 18.15 11.70 19.29
CA ALA A 389 18.70 13.03 19.02
C ALA A 389 20.11 13.23 19.64
N PRO A 390 20.37 12.88 20.92
CA PRO A 390 21.71 13.03 21.48
C PRO A 390 22.78 12.17 20.82
N LYS A 391 22.41 10.99 20.30
CA LYS A 391 23.37 10.09 19.63
C LYS A 391 23.70 10.57 18.23
N LEU A 392 22.71 11.10 17.49
CA LEU A 392 22.94 11.68 16.17
C LEU A 392 23.74 12.99 16.25
N HIS A 393 23.45 13.86 17.22
CA HIS A 393 24.19 15.12 17.40
C HIS A 393 25.67 14.93 17.75
N LYS A 394 26.06 13.77 18.28
CA LYS A 394 27.46 13.42 18.56
C LYS A 394 28.24 13.02 17.31
N LEU A 395 27.56 12.73 16.19
CA LEU A 395 28.22 12.38 14.95
C LEU A 395 28.66 13.66 14.22
N LEU A 396 29.95 13.74 13.88
CA LEU A 396 30.49 14.83 13.04
C LEU A 396 29.82 14.85 11.66
N ASN A 397 29.52 13.67 11.12
CA ASN A 397 28.88 13.49 9.84
C ASN A 397 27.79 12.39 9.93
N PRO A 398 26.49 12.74 10.06
CA PRO A 398 25.41 11.78 10.15
C PRO A 398 24.94 11.27 8.77
N HIS A 399 25.88 11.01 7.85
CA HIS A 399 25.63 10.43 6.54
C HIS A 399 26.04 8.95 6.52
N LEU A 400 25.28 8.14 5.77
CA LEU A 400 25.61 6.74 5.55
C LEU A 400 26.41 6.60 4.26
N CYS A 401 27.64 6.09 4.39
CA CYS A 401 28.52 5.75 3.28
C CYS A 401 28.18 4.34 2.75
N VAL A 402 27.04 4.21 2.08
CA VAL A 402 26.63 2.99 1.36
C VAL A 402 26.43 3.35 -0.10
N GLY A 403 27.05 2.63 -1.02
CA GLY A 403 27.04 2.91 -2.45
C GLY A 403 26.78 1.68 -3.30
N THR A 404 26.52 1.93 -4.58
CA THR A 404 26.51 0.90 -5.62
C THR A 404 27.93 0.74 -6.16
N LYS A 405 28.27 -0.42 -6.74
CA LYS A 405 29.60 -0.61 -7.37
C LYS A 405 29.84 0.34 -8.56
N SER A 406 28.78 0.88 -9.18
CA SER A 406 28.84 1.65 -10.43
C SER A 406 28.53 3.15 -10.30
N ASN A 407 27.75 3.59 -9.30
CA ASN A 407 27.15 4.94 -9.25
C ASN A 407 27.41 5.73 -7.94
N GLY A 408 28.54 5.50 -7.26
CA GLY A 408 28.89 6.27 -6.06
C GLY A 408 27.95 6.04 -4.86
N THR A 409 28.14 6.83 -3.81
CA THR A 409 27.39 6.72 -2.55
C THR A 409 25.92 7.11 -2.73
N LEU A 410 25.01 6.31 -2.21
CA LEU A 410 23.58 6.61 -2.18
C LEU A 410 23.30 7.87 -1.37
N THR A 411 22.30 8.64 -1.79
CA THR A 411 21.94 9.88 -1.10
C THR A 411 21.36 9.57 0.28
N THR A 412 21.98 10.08 1.34
CA THR A 412 21.40 10.06 2.68
C THR A 412 20.42 11.22 2.84
N VAL A 413 19.18 10.92 3.21
CA VAL A 413 18.12 11.91 3.41
C VAL A 413 17.70 12.03 4.88
N THR A 414 17.25 13.21 5.27
CA THR A 414 16.71 13.50 6.62
C THR A 414 15.19 13.61 6.65
N SER A 415 14.53 13.50 5.50
CA SER A 415 13.07 13.40 5.40
C SER A 415 12.68 12.57 4.17
N LEU A 416 11.96 11.47 4.38
CA LEU A 416 11.57 10.55 3.32
C LEU A 416 10.08 10.21 3.42
N LYS A 417 9.36 10.21 2.29
CA LYS A 417 8.01 9.68 2.23
C LYS A 417 8.05 8.17 1.97
N TYR A 418 7.72 7.37 2.98
CA TYR A 418 7.66 5.91 2.91
C TYR A 418 6.26 5.42 3.28
N LEU A 419 5.66 4.57 2.43
CA LEU A 419 4.32 4.00 2.62
C LEU A 419 3.23 5.02 3.00
N GLY A 420 3.31 6.22 2.41
CA GLY A 420 2.34 7.30 2.60
C GLY A 420 2.64 8.26 3.77
N MET A 421 3.63 7.97 4.62
CA MET A 421 4.01 8.81 5.75
C MET A 421 5.42 9.39 5.58
N TRP A 422 5.71 10.52 6.23
CA TRP A 422 7.06 11.10 6.21
C TRP A 422 7.81 10.66 7.45
N LEU A 423 8.98 10.07 7.25
CA LEU A 423 9.91 9.66 8.30
C LEU A 423 11.03 10.70 8.42
N ASP A 424 11.58 10.79 9.62
CA ASP A 424 12.72 11.62 9.99
C ASP A 424 13.66 10.82 10.94
N PRO A 425 14.95 11.19 11.07
CA PRO A 425 15.96 10.43 11.81
C PRO A 425 15.59 10.03 13.24
N ASN A 426 14.75 10.83 13.91
CA ASN A 426 14.36 10.61 15.30
C ASN A 426 12.95 10.02 15.44
N LEU A 427 12.26 9.75 14.32
CA LEU A 427 10.85 9.39 14.26
C LEU A 427 9.96 10.37 15.06
N SER A 428 10.23 11.67 14.94
CA SER A 428 9.42 12.72 15.54
C SER A 428 8.09 12.92 14.81
N PHE A 429 8.02 12.55 13.53
CA PHE A 429 6.91 12.78 12.61
C PHE A 429 6.53 14.26 12.43
N GLY A 430 7.40 15.20 12.84
CA GLY A 430 7.22 16.64 12.62
C GLY A 430 7.00 16.97 11.14
N PRO A 431 7.88 16.54 10.22
CA PRO A 431 7.71 16.77 8.78
C PRO A 431 6.43 16.17 8.22
N HIS A 432 5.96 15.04 8.76
CA HIS A 432 4.70 14.43 8.35
C HIS A 432 3.51 15.31 8.70
N ILE A 433 3.45 15.75 9.95
CA ILE A 433 2.36 16.58 10.48
C ILE A 433 2.31 17.94 9.76
N GLU A 434 3.46 18.52 9.46
CA GLU A 434 3.54 19.79 8.73
C GLU A 434 3.04 19.65 7.29
N LYS A 435 3.52 18.64 6.55
CA LYS A 435 3.05 18.40 5.18
C LYS A 435 1.57 18.02 5.12
N LEU A 436 1.07 17.29 6.13
CA LEU A 436 -0.35 16.98 6.25
C LEU A 436 -1.18 18.25 6.48
N SER A 437 -0.74 19.11 7.40
CA SER A 437 -1.40 20.39 7.69
C SER A 437 -1.39 21.32 6.48
N SER A 438 -0.23 21.50 5.83
CA SER A 438 -0.08 22.31 4.62
C SER A 438 -0.89 21.79 3.43
N LYS A 439 -1.23 20.50 3.41
CA LYS A 439 -2.14 19.92 2.42
C LYS A 439 -3.62 20.19 2.74
N LEU A 440 -3.99 20.20 4.02
CA LEU A 440 -5.38 20.24 4.45
C LEU A 440 -5.91 21.67 4.67
N TYR A 441 -5.09 22.61 5.17
CA TYR A 441 -5.51 24.01 5.34
C TYR A 441 -5.98 24.67 4.03
N PRO A 442 -5.26 24.56 2.89
CA PRO A 442 -5.72 25.15 1.64
C PRO A 442 -7.04 24.56 1.14
N LYS A 443 -7.22 23.24 1.31
CA LYS A 443 -8.47 22.55 0.97
C LYS A 443 -9.63 23.05 1.83
N LEU A 444 -9.39 23.19 3.14
CA LEU A 444 -10.37 23.74 4.06
C LEU A 444 -10.71 25.19 3.69
N GLY A 445 -9.71 26.02 3.35
CA GLY A 445 -9.91 27.38 2.87
C GLY A 445 -10.77 27.44 1.60
N ALA A 446 -10.54 26.55 0.63
CA ALA A 446 -11.37 26.44 -0.56
C ALA A 446 -12.84 26.07 -0.26
N LEU A 447 -13.06 25.19 0.73
CA LEU A 447 -14.40 24.86 1.22
C LEU A 447 -15.08 26.06 1.91
N TYR A 448 -14.34 26.81 2.74
CA TYR A 448 -14.85 28.01 3.38
C TYR A 448 -15.29 29.08 2.37
N ARG A 449 -14.53 29.29 1.29
CA ARG A 449 -14.92 30.22 0.22
C ARG A 449 -16.24 29.84 -0.46
N ASN A 450 -16.56 28.55 -0.49
CA ASN A 450 -17.79 28.02 -1.08
C ASN A 450 -18.85 27.66 -0.04
N LYS A 451 -18.73 28.13 1.21
CA LYS A 451 -19.61 27.74 2.32
C LYS A 451 -21.11 28.01 2.07
N SER A 452 -21.43 29.03 1.26
CA SER A 452 -22.80 29.37 0.87
C SER A 452 -23.47 28.28 0.04
N CYS A 453 -22.70 27.42 -0.63
CA CYS A 453 -23.19 26.30 -1.43
C CYS A 453 -23.40 25.02 -0.59
N LEU A 454 -23.06 25.04 0.71
CA LEU A 454 -22.91 23.83 1.52
C LEU A 454 -23.83 23.88 2.76
N SER A 455 -24.85 23.04 2.78
CA SER A 455 -25.71 22.84 3.96
C SER A 455 -24.91 22.33 5.17
N PRO A 456 -25.40 22.47 6.41
CA PRO A 456 -24.75 21.91 7.60
C PRO A 456 -24.45 20.41 7.48
N ALA A 457 -25.41 19.63 6.96
CA ALA A 457 -25.26 18.19 6.76
C ALA A 457 -24.13 17.87 5.76
N VAL A 458 -24.09 18.59 4.63
CA VAL A 458 -23.05 18.46 3.61
C VAL A 458 -21.67 18.80 4.19
N ARG A 459 -21.56 19.87 5.00
CA ARG A 459 -20.29 20.26 5.64
C ARG A 459 -19.78 19.17 6.59
N LYS A 460 -20.66 18.63 7.44
CA LYS A 460 -20.35 17.48 8.33
C LYS A 460 -19.84 16.28 7.52
N GLN A 461 -20.53 15.94 6.43
CA GLN A 461 -20.14 14.83 5.56
C GLN A 461 -18.79 15.04 4.87
N ILE A 462 -18.52 16.24 4.35
CA ILE A 462 -17.22 16.57 3.74
C ILE A 462 -16.10 16.38 4.75
N VAL A 463 -16.26 16.88 5.97
CA VAL A 463 -15.26 16.71 7.03
C VAL A 463 -15.03 15.23 7.31
N GLN A 464 -16.10 14.47 7.58
CA GLN A 464 -16.00 13.05 7.96
C GLN A 464 -15.45 12.14 6.86
N GLN A 465 -15.73 12.44 5.58
CA GLN A 465 -15.40 11.56 4.47
C GLN A 465 -14.17 12.00 3.65
N MET A 466 -13.74 13.27 3.74
CA MET A 466 -12.59 13.78 2.99
C MET A 466 -11.46 14.28 3.88
N LEU A 467 -11.76 15.00 4.97
CA LEU A 467 -10.73 15.63 5.80
C LEU A 467 -10.24 14.71 6.93
N MET A 468 -11.17 14.11 7.69
CA MET A 468 -10.84 13.18 8.78
C MET A 468 -10.03 11.96 8.31
N PRO A 469 -10.35 11.29 7.18
CA PRO A 469 -9.58 10.12 6.76
C PRO A 469 -8.13 10.44 6.42
N ALA A 470 -7.81 11.71 6.09
CA ALA A 470 -6.44 12.13 5.86
C ALA A 470 -5.61 12.23 7.15
N ILE A 471 -6.24 12.58 8.28
CA ILE A 471 -5.61 12.61 9.61
C ILE A 471 -5.75 11.29 10.38
N ASP A 472 -6.61 10.38 9.94
CA ASP A 472 -6.72 9.04 10.54
C ASP A 472 -5.72 8.07 9.87
N TYR A 473 -5.27 8.36 8.65
CA TYR A 473 -4.35 7.49 7.93
C TYR A 473 -2.99 7.39 8.63
N GLY A 474 -2.68 6.21 9.18
CA GLY A 474 -1.41 5.97 9.86
C GLY A 474 -1.29 6.66 11.23
N ASP A 475 -2.39 7.16 11.78
CA ASP A 475 -2.40 7.92 13.03
C ASP A 475 -1.79 7.15 14.21
N VAL A 476 -2.02 5.85 14.30
CA VAL A 476 -1.41 4.96 15.29
C VAL A 476 0.13 4.92 15.24
N VAL A 477 0.74 5.22 14.09
CA VAL A 477 2.21 5.26 13.91
C VAL A 477 2.76 6.55 14.50
N TYR A 478 2.18 7.70 14.14
CA TYR A 478 2.63 9.00 14.64
C TYR A 478 1.92 9.45 15.92
N ALA A 479 1.03 8.63 16.49
CA ALA A 479 0.33 8.95 17.74
C ALA A 479 1.29 9.12 18.92
N ALA A 480 2.55 8.74 18.76
CA ALA A 480 3.62 8.89 19.72
C ALA A 480 4.56 10.07 19.43
N ALA A 481 4.23 10.88 18.41
CA ALA A 481 4.93 12.13 18.13
C ALA A 481 4.89 13.08 19.36
N PRO A 482 5.89 13.96 19.50
CA PRO A 482 5.89 14.98 20.54
C PRO A 482 4.58 15.80 20.58
N GLN A 483 4.13 16.16 21.79
CA GLN A 483 2.88 16.90 21.98
C GLN A 483 2.87 18.25 21.27
N THR A 484 4.03 18.88 21.11
CA THR A 484 4.21 20.10 20.31
C THR A 484 3.73 19.91 18.86
N HIS A 485 3.99 18.76 18.25
CA HIS A 485 3.51 18.43 16.90
C HIS A 485 2.05 17.97 16.93
N LEU A 486 1.65 17.13 17.89
CA LEU A 486 0.26 16.66 17.97
C LEU A 486 -0.74 17.79 18.21
N HIS A 487 -0.35 18.84 18.94
CA HIS A 487 -1.17 20.03 19.16
C HIS A 487 -1.51 20.75 17.84
N LYS A 488 -0.56 20.82 16.88
CA LYS A 488 -0.83 21.37 15.53
C LYS A 488 -1.98 20.63 14.84
N LEU A 489 -2.03 19.29 14.95
CA LEU A 489 -3.14 18.50 14.41
C LEU A 489 -4.46 18.71 15.16
N THR A 490 -4.41 18.88 16.48
CA THR A 490 -5.61 19.21 17.28
C THR A 490 -6.19 20.55 16.82
N THR A 491 -5.36 21.56 16.60
CA THR A 491 -5.79 22.87 16.09
C THR A 491 -6.39 22.76 14.69
N LEU A 492 -5.79 21.97 13.80
CA LEU A 492 -6.35 21.67 12.48
C LEU A 492 -7.71 20.97 12.57
N TYR A 493 -7.83 19.95 13.43
CA TYR A 493 -9.09 19.23 13.66
C TYR A 493 -10.18 20.15 14.21
N ASN A 494 -9.84 21.03 15.15
CA ASN A 494 -10.76 22.05 15.66
C ASN A 494 -11.26 22.98 14.54
N SER A 495 -10.41 23.34 13.57
CA SER A 495 -10.83 24.08 12.38
C SER A 495 -11.79 23.30 11.49
N PHE A 496 -11.70 21.96 11.44
CA PHE A 496 -12.71 21.13 10.78
C PHE A 496 -14.05 21.18 11.49
N CYS A 497 -14.05 21.11 12.82
CA CYS A 497 -15.26 21.24 13.64
C CYS A 497 -15.91 22.61 13.43
N ARG A 498 -15.12 23.69 13.45
CA ARG A 498 -15.61 25.05 13.15
C ARG A 498 -16.23 25.16 11.77
N PHE A 499 -15.65 24.52 10.77
CA PHE A 499 -16.23 24.52 9.42
C PHE A 499 -17.56 23.77 9.37
N ALA A 500 -17.62 22.60 10.01
CA ALA A 500 -18.83 21.80 10.10
C ALA A 500 -19.98 22.56 10.77
N LEU A 501 -19.69 23.31 11.84
CA LEU A 501 -20.69 24.06 12.61
C LEU A 501 -20.95 25.49 12.10
N GLN A 502 -20.01 26.11 11.39
CA GLN A 502 -20.02 27.55 11.11
C GLN A 502 -20.04 28.42 12.38
N CYS A 503 -19.39 27.97 13.44
CA CYS A 503 -19.31 28.72 14.70
C CYS A 503 -18.13 29.72 14.71
N ASN A 504 -18.13 30.61 15.71
CA ASN A 504 -17.07 31.61 15.92
C ASN A 504 -15.72 30.90 16.21
N TYR A 505 -14.61 31.53 15.80
CA TYR A 505 -13.25 31.14 16.16
C TYR A 505 -13.06 30.91 17.67
N MET A 506 -13.70 31.73 18.50
CA MET A 506 -13.64 31.66 19.98
C MET A 506 -14.49 30.54 20.60
N THR A 507 -15.28 29.82 19.80
CA THR A 507 -16.09 28.69 20.32
C THR A 507 -15.16 27.66 20.93
N HIS A 508 -15.43 27.30 22.18
CA HIS A 508 -14.61 26.35 22.91
C HIS A 508 -14.72 24.95 22.28
N HIS A 509 -13.60 24.22 22.25
CA HIS A 509 -13.52 22.96 21.52
C HIS A 509 -14.42 21.86 22.12
N CYS A 510 -14.58 21.82 23.45
CA CYS A 510 -15.48 20.89 24.14
C CYS A 510 -16.94 21.07 23.62
N ASP A 511 -17.40 22.31 23.40
CA ASP A 511 -18.76 22.59 22.91
C ASP A 511 -18.94 22.14 21.45
N MET A 512 -17.94 22.40 20.61
CA MET A 512 -17.97 21.96 19.21
C MET A 512 -18.05 20.45 19.08
N LEU A 513 -17.27 19.72 19.87
CA LEU A 513 -17.25 18.25 19.85
C LEU A 513 -18.58 17.66 20.35
N LYS A 514 -19.16 18.26 21.39
CA LYS A 514 -20.47 17.88 21.92
C LYS A 514 -21.58 18.06 20.89
N GLU A 515 -21.65 19.24 20.26
CA GLU A 515 -22.64 19.57 19.22
C GLU A 515 -22.52 18.67 17.98
N LEU A 516 -21.29 18.27 17.63
CA LEU A 516 -21.04 17.36 16.51
C LEU A 516 -21.23 15.89 16.87
N ASN A 517 -21.28 15.56 18.17
CA ASN A 517 -21.10 14.20 18.68
C ASN A 517 -19.84 13.53 18.10
N TRP A 518 -18.74 14.27 18.05
CA TRP A 518 -17.46 13.78 17.52
C TRP A 518 -16.46 13.60 18.66
N PRO A 519 -15.69 12.49 18.67
CA PRO A 519 -14.61 12.33 19.63
C PRO A 519 -13.50 13.35 19.41
N SER A 520 -12.74 13.64 20.47
CA SER A 520 -11.47 14.37 20.35
C SER A 520 -10.49 13.60 19.46
N LEU A 521 -9.51 14.30 18.88
CA LEU A 521 -8.51 13.64 18.04
C LEU A 521 -7.67 12.62 18.81
N GLU A 522 -7.46 12.84 20.11
CA GLU A 522 -6.79 11.89 20.98
C GLU A 522 -7.62 10.62 21.18
N SER A 523 -8.92 10.77 21.48
CA SER A 523 -9.85 9.64 21.62
C SER A 523 -9.93 8.82 20.33
N ARG A 524 -9.85 9.45 19.15
CA ARG A 524 -9.76 8.74 17.86
C ARG A 524 -8.52 7.86 17.75
N ARG A 525 -7.34 8.40 18.09
CA ARG A 525 -6.08 7.64 18.07
C ARG A 525 -6.12 6.46 19.04
N THR A 526 -6.67 6.68 20.24
CA THR A 526 -6.92 5.62 21.23
C THR A 526 -7.83 4.54 20.67
N LEU A 527 -8.96 4.92 20.06
CA LEU A 527 -9.88 3.99 19.41
C LEU A 527 -9.19 3.15 18.32
N HIS A 528 -8.38 3.77 17.47
CA HIS A 528 -7.65 3.07 16.39
C HIS A 528 -6.56 2.14 16.92
N LEU A 529 -5.80 2.56 17.94
CA LEU A 529 -4.78 1.72 18.56
C LEU A 529 -5.41 0.52 19.29
N SER A 530 -6.46 0.73 20.09
CA SER A 530 -7.20 -0.36 20.74
C SER A 530 -7.83 -1.31 19.72
N SER A 531 -8.34 -0.78 18.61
CA SER A 531 -8.86 -1.60 17.51
C SER A 531 -7.79 -2.49 16.89
N LEU A 532 -6.54 -2.02 16.80
CA LEU A 532 -5.42 -2.85 16.34
C LEU A 532 -5.05 -3.92 17.36
N VAL A 533 -4.99 -3.57 18.65
CA VAL A 533 -4.71 -4.55 19.71
C VAL A 533 -5.75 -5.66 19.73
N PHE A 534 -7.04 -5.31 19.66
CA PHE A 534 -8.12 -6.31 19.59
C PHE A 534 -7.99 -7.22 18.36
N LYS A 535 -7.61 -6.66 17.20
CA LYS A 535 -7.32 -7.47 16.00
C LYS A 535 -6.14 -8.40 16.22
N SER A 536 -5.10 -7.95 16.93
CA SER A 536 -3.95 -8.78 17.29
C SER A 536 -4.36 -9.99 18.11
N ILE A 537 -5.12 -9.75 19.19
CA ILE A 537 -5.64 -10.80 20.09
C ILE A 537 -6.55 -11.77 19.32
N SER A 538 -7.31 -11.25 18.35
CA SER A 538 -8.17 -12.06 17.47
C SER A 538 -7.43 -12.78 16.34
N GLY A 539 -6.09 -12.70 16.24
CA GLY A 539 -5.31 -13.30 15.15
C GLY A 539 -5.52 -12.64 13.78
N LYS A 540 -5.99 -11.40 13.73
CA LYS A 540 -6.33 -10.63 12.50
C LYS A 540 -5.31 -9.55 12.17
N LEU A 541 -4.06 -9.70 12.63
CA LEU A 541 -2.91 -8.88 12.25
C LEU A 541 -1.77 -9.76 11.71
N PRO A 542 -0.78 -9.16 11.04
CA PRO A 542 0.41 -9.86 10.56
C PRO A 542 1.16 -10.57 11.71
N PRO A 543 1.78 -11.74 11.45
CA PRO A 543 2.51 -12.49 12.48
C PRO A 543 3.58 -11.65 13.20
N TYR A 544 4.28 -10.77 12.48
CA TYR A 544 5.30 -9.91 13.07
C TYR A 544 4.75 -8.87 14.05
N LEU A 545 3.50 -8.41 13.91
CA LEU A 545 2.88 -7.51 14.90
C LEU A 545 2.31 -8.29 16.08
N ASN A 546 1.73 -9.48 15.85
CA ASN A 546 1.24 -10.33 16.93
C ASN A 546 2.36 -10.65 17.92
N ARG A 547 3.59 -10.90 17.42
CA ARG A 547 4.78 -11.12 18.25
C ARG A 547 5.18 -9.91 19.11
N LEU A 548 4.82 -8.69 18.72
CA LEU A 548 5.08 -7.48 19.51
C LEU A 548 4.08 -7.27 20.65
N LEU A 549 2.98 -8.04 20.67
CA LEU A 549 1.92 -7.97 21.68
C LEU A 549 1.73 -9.32 22.37
N PRO A 550 2.75 -9.87 23.05
CA PRO A 550 2.62 -11.14 23.74
C PRO A 550 1.64 -11.02 24.92
N PRO A 551 0.91 -12.09 25.26
CA PRO A 551 0.09 -12.13 26.46
C PRO A 551 0.95 -11.94 27.71
N ALA A 552 0.39 -11.30 28.74
CA ALA A 552 1.06 -11.19 30.02
C ALA A 552 1.25 -12.58 30.65
N ALA A 553 2.40 -12.79 31.31
CA ALA A 553 2.64 -14.04 32.04
C ALA A 553 1.58 -14.20 33.15
N PRO A 554 1.07 -15.43 33.39
CA PRO A 554 0.18 -15.67 34.51
C PRO A 554 0.90 -15.36 35.82
N SER A 555 0.31 -14.49 36.64
CA SER A 555 0.78 -14.22 38.00
C SER A 555 0.73 -15.52 38.83
N SER A 556 1.76 -15.76 39.65
CA SER A 556 1.80 -16.84 40.65
C SER A 556 0.78 -16.65 41.78
N TYR A 557 0.22 -15.44 41.92
CA TYR A 557 -0.80 -15.10 42.90
C TYR A 557 -2.19 -15.01 42.25
N ASN A 558 -3.21 -15.58 42.91
CA ASN A 558 -4.62 -15.52 42.54
C ASN A 558 -5.18 -14.10 42.67
N LEU A 559 -4.85 -13.22 41.71
CA LEU A 559 -5.41 -11.88 41.62
C LEU A 559 -6.70 -11.89 40.76
N ARG A 560 -7.63 -10.97 41.06
CA ARG A 560 -8.90 -10.78 40.32
C ARG A 560 -8.71 -10.52 38.81
N SER A 561 -7.50 -10.22 38.36
CA SER A 561 -7.12 -9.97 36.96
C SER A 561 -6.97 -11.23 36.09
N ARG A 562 -7.16 -12.45 36.64
CA ARG A 562 -7.04 -13.72 35.89
C ARG A 562 -8.00 -13.86 34.71
N THR A 563 -9.12 -13.12 34.69
CA THR A 563 -10.10 -13.11 33.61
C THR A 563 -9.82 -12.06 32.53
N SER A 564 -8.85 -11.17 32.74
CA SER A 564 -8.55 -10.05 31.84
C SER A 564 -7.48 -10.44 30.82
N THR A 565 -7.73 -10.14 29.54
CA THR A 565 -6.77 -10.34 28.44
C THR A 565 -5.66 -9.28 28.47
N LEU A 566 -4.76 -9.39 29.45
CA LEU A 566 -3.62 -8.48 29.62
C LEU A 566 -2.46 -8.84 28.69
N LEU A 567 -1.73 -7.82 28.27
CA LEU A 567 -0.55 -7.91 27.42
C LEU A 567 0.72 -7.58 28.20
N ALA A 568 1.84 -8.22 27.86
CA ALA A 568 3.11 -7.91 28.50
C ALA A 568 3.61 -6.53 28.04
N ILE A 569 4.11 -5.72 28.98
CA ILE A 569 4.71 -4.42 28.71
C ILE A 569 6.23 -4.57 28.83
N PRO A 570 7.01 -4.24 27.78
CA PRO A 570 8.47 -4.30 27.86
C PRO A 570 9.03 -3.20 28.77
N GLN A 571 10.15 -3.50 29.44
CA GLN A 571 10.84 -2.53 30.30
C GLN A 571 11.80 -1.68 29.46
N TYR A 572 11.45 -0.42 29.24
CA TYR A 572 12.26 0.53 28.46
C TYR A 572 12.75 1.71 29.31
N LYS A 573 14.03 1.99 29.20
CA LYS A 573 14.73 3.09 29.89
C LYS A 573 14.55 4.42 29.15
N LYS A 574 14.55 4.41 27.82
CA LYS A 574 14.52 5.65 27.02
C LYS A 574 13.12 6.05 26.63
N THR A 575 12.84 7.35 26.68
CA THR A 575 11.55 7.92 26.29
C THR A 575 11.17 7.60 24.84
N VAL A 576 12.14 7.60 23.92
CA VAL A 576 11.91 7.28 22.49
C VAL A 576 11.55 5.81 22.27
N ALA A 577 11.98 4.91 23.15
CA ALA A 577 11.57 3.51 23.08
C ALA A 577 10.14 3.32 23.60
N ARG A 578 9.74 4.11 24.61
CA ARG A 578 8.35 4.15 25.12
C ARG A 578 7.35 4.71 24.11
N SER A 579 7.82 5.34 23.03
CA SER A 579 6.96 5.74 21.91
C SER A 579 6.75 4.61 20.88
N SER A 580 7.31 3.43 21.10
CA SER A 580 7.13 2.27 20.21
C SER A 580 5.78 1.58 20.37
N PHE A 581 5.38 0.86 19.32
CA PHE A 581 4.13 0.12 19.28
C PHE A 581 4.09 -0.96 20.37
N SER A 582 5.17 -1.71 20.56
CA SER A 582 5.26 -2.80 21.54
C SER A 582 5.18 -2.32 22.99
N TYR A 583 5.39 -1.03 23.26
CA TYR A 583 5.21 -0.45 24.59
C TYR A 583 3.82 0.19 24.75
N ARG A 584 3.46 1.10 23.82
CA ARG A 584 2.25 1.89 23.93
C ARG A 584 0.98 1.08 23.81
N ALA A 585 0.96 0.10 22.91
CA ALA A 585 -0.28 -0.63 22.64
C ALA A 585 -0.67 -1.52 23.84
N PRO A 586 0.24 -2.30 24.45
CA PRO A 586 -0.04 -3.01 25.70
C PRO A 586 -0.39 -2.07 26.86
N GLN A 587 0.34 -0.97 27.04
CA GLN A 587 0.07 -0.01 28.12
C GLN A 587 -1.35 0.56 28.01
N LEU A 588 -1.73 1.02 26.82
CA LEU A 588 -3.05 1.56 26.57
C LEU A 588 -4.13 0.50 26.78
N TRP A 589 -3.94 -0.70 26.23
CA TRP A 589 -4.90 -1.78 26.33
C TRP A 589 -5.14 -2.22 27.77
N ASN A 590 -4.07 -2.43 28.53
CA ASN A 590 -4.16 -2.91 29.91
C ASN A 590 -4.90 -1.93 30.83
N ASN A 591 -4.80 -0.63 30.54
CA ASN A 591 -5.50 0.44 31.27
C ASN A 591 -7.00 0.55 30.91
N LEU A 592 -7.48 -0.14 29.88
CA LEU A 592 -8.92 -0.11 29.55
C LEU A 592 -9.73 -0.92 30.58
N PRO A 593 -10.98 -0.49 30.88
CA PRO A 593 -11.92 -1.27 31.66
C PRO A 593 -12.13 -2.69 31.10
N ASP A 594 -12.26 -3.69 31.99
CA ASP A 594 -12.45 -5.09 31.61
C ASP A 594 -13.71 -5.31 30.76
N ILE A 595 -14.77 -4.53 30.99
CA ILE A 595 -16.00 -4.58 30.18
C ILE A 595 -15.75 -4.23 28.70
N ILE A 596 -14.81 -3.32 28.43
CA ILE A 596 -14.43 -2.95 27.06
C ILE A 596 -13.56 -4.05 26.46
N LYS A 597 -12.55 -4.52 27.21
CA LYS A 597 -11.64 -5.60 26.77
C LYS A 597 -12.39 -6.91 26.46
N SER A 598 -13.47 -7.18 27.17
CA SER A 598 -14.33 -8.37 27.01
C SER A 598 -15.35 -8.25 25.87
N SER A 599 -15.25 -7.23 25.01
CA SER A 599 -16.16 -7.03 23.89
C SER A 599 -16.16 -8.23 22.92
N PRO A 600 -17.34 -8.75 22.50
CA PRO A 600 -17.42 -9.96 21.66
C PRO A 600 -17.02 -9.73 20.20
N SER A 601 -16.96 -8.47 19.75
CA SER A 601 -16.60 -8.12 18.38
C SER A 601 -15.91 -6.76 18.30
N LEU A 602 -15.17 -6.54 17.21
CA LEU A 602 -14.55 -5.24 16.93
C LEU A 602 -15.58 -4.09 16.84
N LYS A 603 -16.80 -4.38 16.35
CA LYS A 603 -17.87 -3.39 16.29
C LYS A 603 -18.33 -3.00 17.70
N SER A 604 -18.55 -4.00 18.56
CA SER A 604 -18.90 -3.80 19.97
C SER A 604 -17.81 -3.00 20.70
N LEU A 605 -16.54 -3.42 20.55
CA LEU A 605 -15.39 -2.73 21.14
C LEU A 605 -15.39 -1.26 20.75
N LYS A 606 -15.51 -0.95 19.45
CA LYS A 606 -15.47 0.43 18.97
C LYS A 606 -16.60 1.27 19.54
N SER A 607 -17.80 0.71 19.65
CA SER A 607 -18.96 1.40 20.21
C SER A 607 -18.75 1.70 21.69
N SER A 608 -18.46 0.67 22.50
CA SER A 608 -18.26 0.80 23.94
C SER A 608 -17.08 1.70 24.29
N LEU A 609 -15.97 1.58 23.55
CA LEU A 609 -14.80 2.42 23.74
C LEU A 609 -15.08 3.88 23.37
N LEU A 610 -15.82 4.14 22.30
CA LEU A 610 -16.18 5.51 21.94
C LEU A 610 -17.08 6.15 23.00
N THR A 611 -18.05 5.40 23.55
CA THR A 611 -18.86 5.87 24.67
C THR A 611 -18.01 6.21 25.89
N TYR A 612 -17.10 5.31 26.28
CA TYR A 612 -16.18 5.50 27.41
C TYR A 612 -15.26 6.73 27.23
N LEU A 613 -14.71 6.91 26.02
CA LEU A 613 -13.81 8.04 25.74
C LEU A 613 -14.53 9.38 25.60
N ASN A 614 -15.84 9.37 25.30
CA ASN A 614 -16.64 10.59 25.20
C ASN A 614 -17.14 11.08 26.57
N THR A 615 -17.23 10.20 27.58
CA THR A 615 -17.58 10.59 28.95
C THR A 615 -16.43 11.30 29.70
N GLU A 616 -15.19 11.18 29.22
CA GLU A 616 -13.99 11.73 29.87
C GLU A 616 -13.44 13.01 29.21
N CYS A 617 -14.29 13.88 28.65
CA CYS A 617 -13.81 15.18 28.14
C CYS A 617 -13.49 16.13 29.31
N THR A 618 -12.39 15.88 30.02
CA THR A 618 -11.93 16.68 31.17
C THR A 618 -11.27 17.96 30.69
N CYS A 619 -12.06 18.88 30.16
CA CYS A 619 -11.71 20.29 30.16
C CYS A 619 -11.68 20.72 31.65
N LYS A 620 -10.55 20.57 32.36
CA LYS A 620 -10.38 21.22 33.67
C LYS A 620 -10.47 22.71 33.42
N HIS A 621 -11.63 23.29 33.72
CA HIS A 621 -11.81 24.73 33.75
C HIS A 621 -10.81 25.26 34.78
N VAL A 622 -9.75 25.93 34.31
CA VAL A 622 -9.03 26.88 35.15
C VAL A 622 -10.00 28.05 35.27
N THR A 623 -10.76 28.04 36.37
CA THR A 623 -11.60 29.16 36.82
C THR A 623 -10.76 30.39 37.08
#